data_AF-M6D521-F1
#
_entry.id   AF-M6D521-F1
#
_cell.length_a   1.000
_cell.length_b   1.000
_cell.length_c   1.000
_cell.angle_alpha   90.00
_cell.angle_beta   90.00
_cell.angle_gamma   90.00
#
_symmetry.space_group_name_H-M   'P 1'
#
loop_
_entity.id
_entity.type
_entity.pdbx_description
1 polymer ?
#
loop_
_entity_poly.entity_id
_entity_poly.type
_entity_poly.pdbx_seq_one_letter_code
_entity_poly.pdbx_strand_id
1 'polypeptide(L)'
;MRTYGKYLSATKRLGKKAGRTLYQTSPGKHKMKRVNVRVNTGSWTLFGTLAQAHGVSRCYLFNYLLWLEDVGVGDSIVDTMNEGVPTFHRSYSYILQVDLVNNEVTRKLHCRPVSHFYALDYRDWFPS
;
A
#
# COMPACT_ATOMS: atom_id res chain seq x y z
N MET A 1 -0.09 8.22 6.34
CA MET A 1 -0.56 7.75 5.01
C MET A 1 -0.13 8.64 3.85
N ARG A 2 0.23 9.92 4.10
CA ARG A 2 0.66 10.84 3.03
C ARG A 2 2.00 10.46 2.37
N THR A 3 2.86 9.75 3.08
CA THR A 3 4.18 9.35 2.55
C THR A 3 4.07 8.09 1.68
N TYR A 4 3.64 6.98 2.29
CA TYR A 4 3.69 5.66 1.64
C TYR A 4 2.38 5.19 0.99
N GLY A 5 1.29 5.95 1.07
CA GLY A 5 -0.02 5.50 0.58
C GLY A 5 -0.03 5.18 -0.92
N LYS A 6 0.52 6.09 -1.73
CA LYS A 6 0.65 5.93 -3.18
C LYS A 6 1.63 4.82 -3.56
N TYR A 7 2.76 4.75 -2.87
CA TYR A 7 3.73 3.67 -3.00
C TYR A 7 3.09 2.29 -2.77
N LEU A 8 2.33 2.13 -1.69
CA LEU A 8 1.63 0.88 -1.38
C LEU A 8 0.54 0.56 -2.41
N SER A 9 -0.07 1.55 -3.06
CA SER A 9 -1.04 1.29 -4.14
C SER A 9 -0.40 0.82 -5.44
N ALA A 10 0.84 1.22 -5.72
CA ALA A 10 1.54 0.89 -6.96
C ALA A 10 2.46 -0.34 -6.83
N THR A 11 2.88 -0.69 -5.61
CA THR A 11 3.83 -1.78 -5.38
C THR A 11 3.14 -3.14 -5.41
N LYS A 12 3.89 -4.17 -5.82
CA LYS A 12 3.46 -5.57 -5.75
C LYS A 12 3.05 -5.94 -4.32
N ARG A 13 2.11 -6.88 -4.22
CA ARG A 13 1.60 -7.38 -2.93
C ARG A 13 2.73 -8.00 -2.11
N LEU A 14 2.80 -7.62 -0.83
CA LEU A 14 3.75 -8.21 0.14
C LEU A 14 3.43 -9.69 0.42
N GLY A 15 2.15 -10.02 0.61
CA GLY A 15 1.67 -11.38 0.82
C GLY A 15 1.45 -12.12 -0.50
N LYS A 16 2.14 -13.24 -0.70
CA LYS A 16 2.09 -14.04 -1.93
C LYS A 16 0.80 -14.86 -2.11
N LYS A 17 0.11 -15.21 -1.01
CA LYS A 17 -1.10 -16.04 -1.04
C LYS A 17 -2.34 -15.16 -0.88
N ALA A 18 -3.26 -15.20 -1.84
CA ALA A 18 -4.50 -14.40 -1.77
C ALA A 18 -5.49 -14.91 -0.71
N GLY A 19 -5.54 -16.22 -0.48
CA GLY A 19 -6.43 -16.84 0.51
C GLY A 19 -5.96 -16.74 1.96
N ARG A 20 -4.77 -16.18 2.24
CA ARG A 20 -4.23 -16.10 3.61
C ARG A 20 -3.69 -14.71 3.90
N THR A 21 -3.86 -14.28 5.15
CA THR A 21 -3.23 -13.06 5.66
C THR A 21 -1.87 -13.42 6.25
N LEU A 22 -0.80 -12.79 5.78
CA LEU A 22 0.52 -12.93 6.37
C LEU A 22 0.59 -12.10 7.66
N TYR A 23 0.99 -12.75 8.76
CA TYR A 23 1.21 -12.11 10.05
C TYR A 23 2.71 -11.97 10.32
N GLN A 24 3.05 -10.97 11.13
CA GLN A 24 4.42 -10.80 11.62
C GLN A 24 4.83 -12.01 12.47
N THR A 25 5.94 -12.63 12.10
CA THR A 25 6.55 -13.68 12.92
C THR A 25 7.35 -13.05 14.04
N SER A 26 7.32 -13.66 15.23
CA SER A 26 8.20 -13.25 16.32
C SER A 26 9.63 -13.65 15.98
N PRO A 27 10.63 -12.75 16.12
CA PRO A 27 12.03 -13.08 15.92
C PRO A 27 12.52 -13.99 17.07
N GLY A 28 12.22 -15.28 16.96
CA GLY A 28 12.67 -16.32 17.88
C GLY A 28 12.36 -16.04 19.35
N LYS A 29 13.38 -16.15 20.21
CA LYS A 29 13.28 -16.02 21.67
C LYS A 29 13.01 -14.59 22.16
N HIS A 30 13.18 -13.58 21.30
CA HIS A 30 12.91 -12.19 21.67
C HIS A 30 11.43 -11.87 21.46
N LYS A 31 10.78 -11.35 22.51
CA LYS A 31 9.39 -10.88 22.42
C LYS A 31 9.34 -9.62 21.56
N MET A 32 8.35 -9.55 20.67
CA MET A 32 8.03 -8.32 19.95
C MET A 32 7.72 -7.19 20.95
N LYS A 33 8.23 -5.99 20.68
CA LYS A 33 7.90 -4.79 21.47
C LYS A 33 6.48 -4.34 21.15
N ARG A 34 5.65 -4.12 22.18
CA ARG A 34 4.32 -3.55 22.01
C ARG A 34 4.44 -2.05 21.73
N VAL A 35 3.80 -1.61 20.66
CA VAL A 35 3.67 -0.19 20.31
C VAL A 35 2.18 0.14 20.28
N ASN A 36 1.79 1.26 20.89
CA ASN A 36 0.42 1.78 20.81
C ASN A 36 0.46 3.09 20.03
N VAL A 37 -0.34 3.18 18.98
CA VAL A 37 -0.42 4.37 18.12
C VAL A 37 -1.85 4.84 18.06
N ARG A 38 -2.06 6.16 18.16
CA ARG A 38 -3.37 6.79 17.95
C ARG A 38 -3.42 7.33 16.53
N VAL A 39 -4.39 6.86 15.76
CA VAL A 39 -4.58 7.24 14.36
C VAL A 39 -6.04 7.61 14.16
N ASN A 40 -6.31 8.65 13.36
CA ASN A 40 -7.69 8.99 13.03
C ASN A 40 -8.38 7.85 12.26
N THR A 41 -9.71 7.76 12.39
CA THR A 41 -10.50 6.66 11.83
C THR A 41 -10.30 6.50 10.33
N GLY A 42 -10.31 7.60 9.55
CA GLY A 42 -10.14 7.53 8.10
C GLY A 42 -8.78 6.96 7.67
N SER A 43 -7.71 7.39 8.32
CA SER A 43 -6.36 6.90 8.05
C SER A 43 -6.19 5.46 8.51
N TRP A 44 -6.80 5.07 9.62
CA TRP A 44 -6.78 3.68 10.09
C TRP A 44 -7.56 2.73 9.17
N THR A 45 -8.71 3.18 8.66
CA THR A 45 -9.50 2.44 7.67
C THR A 45 -8.71 2.27 6.38
N LEU A 46 -8.15 3.36 5.83
CA LEU A 46 -7.31 3.30 4.63
C LEU A 46 -6.11 2.35 4.81
N PHE A 47 -5.42 2.46 5.95
CA PHE A 47 -4.32 1.58 6.27
C PHE A 47 -4.73 0.10 6.32
N GLY A 48 -5.89 -0.19 6.90
CA GLY A 48 -6.49 -1.53 6.88
C GLY A 48 -6.79 -2.03 5.47
N THR A 49 -7.35 -1.17 4.61
CA THR A 49 -7.63 -1.48 3.20
C THR A 49 -6.36 -1.84 2.44
N LEU A 50 -5.29 -1.05 2.61
CA LEU A 50 -3.99 -1.36 1.99
C LEU A 50 -3.40 -2.67 2.53
N ALA A 51 -3.45 -2.91 3.85
CA ALA A 51 -2.98 -4.18 4.42
C ALA A 51 -3.72 -5.39 3.82
N GLN A 52 -5.04 -5.28 3.65
CA GLN A 52 -5.84 -6.34 3.03
C GLN A 52 -5.51 -6.54 1.56
N ALA A 53 -5.32 -5.46 0.79
CA ALA A 53 -4.86 -5.52 -0.59
C ALA A 53 -3.51 -6.22 -0.70
N HIS A 54 -2.59 -5.91 0.21
CA HIS A 54 -1.28 -6.55 0.29
C HIS A 54 -1.32 -7.99 0.81
N GLY A 55 -2.44 -8.45 1.38
CA GLY A 55 -2.57 -9.78 1.97
C GLY A 55 -1.76 -9.94 3.26
N VAL A 56 -1.60 -8.87 4.04
CA VAL A 56 -0.84 -8.84 5.27
C VAL A 56 -1.68 -8.28 6.42
N SER A 57 -1.27 -8.55 7.65
CA SER A 57 -1.91 -7.93 8.83
C SER A 57 -1.54 -6.45 8.94
N ARG A 58 -2.38 -5.67 9.63
CA ARG A 58 -2.09 -4.25 9.92
C ARG A 58 -0.75 -4.08 10.64
N CYS A 59 -0.44 -4.95 11.59
CA CYS A 59 0.82 -4.92 12.33
C CYS A 59 2.03 -5.27 11.45
N TYR A 60 1.89 -6.22 10.53
CA TYR A 60 2.94 -6.52 9.55
C TYR A 60 3.24 -5.31 8.67
N LEU A 61 2.19 -4.72 8.08
CA LEU A 61 2.34 -3.54 7.23
C LEU A 61 2.95 -2.37 8.01
N PHE A 62 2.57 -2.19 9.28
CA PHE A 62 3.09 -1.11 10.11
C PHE A 62 4.59 -1.29 10.36
N ASN A 63 5.02 -2.51 10.70
CA ASN A 63 6.43 -2.83 10.88
C ASN A 63 7.23 -2.65 9.59
N TYR A 64 6.66 -3.01 8.44
CA TYR A 64 7.27 -2.78 7.13
C TYR A 64 7.47 -1.29 6.84
N LEU A 65 6.51 -0.43 7.17
CA LEU A 65 6.67 1.02 7.02
C LEU A 65 7.75 1.59 7.93
N LEU A 66 7.87 1.10 9.17
CA LEU A 66 8.98 1.48 10.06
C LEU A 66 10.34 1.07 9.49
N TRP A 67 10.41 -0.11 8.85
CA TRP A 67 11.62 -0.55 8.18
C TRP A 67 11.98 0.33 6.98
N LEU A 68 11.01 0.75 6.15
CA LEU A 68 11.24 1.70 5.06
C LEU A 68 11.78 3.04 5.56
N GLU A 69 11.27 3.51 6.69
CA GLU A 69 11.74 4.73 7.34
C GLU A 69 13.17 4.60 7.84
N ASP A 70 13.50 3.46 8.49
CA ASP A 70 14.82 3.18 9.05
C ASP A 70 15.92 3.10 7.98
N VAL A 71 15.61 2.55 6.81
CA VAL A 71 16.54 2.52 5.67
C VAL A 71 16.59 3.84 4.89
N GLY A 72 15.81 4.85 5.28
CA GLY A 72 15.87 6.21 4.72
C GLY A 72 15.35 6.37 3.29
N VAL A 73 14.53 5.44 2.79
CA VAL A 73 13.98 5.53 1.41
C VAL A 73 12.69 6.34 1.31
N GLY A 74 12.18 6.84 2.44
CA GLY A 74 10.90 7.56 2.52
C GLY A 74 10.80 8.74 1.58
N ASP A 75 11.76 9.67 1.66
CA ASP A 75 11.76 10.90 0.86
C ASP A 75 11.94 10.60 -0.63
N SER A 76 12.87 9.71 -0.98
CA SER A 76 13.09 9.28 -2.37
C SER A 76 11.83 8.66 -3.00
N ILE A 77 11.10 7.83 -2.23
CA ILE A 77 9.83 7.24 -2.68
C ILE A 77 8.79 8.32 -2.88
N VAL A 78 8.67 9.28 -1.97
CA VAL A 78 7.69 10.38 -2.08
C VAL A 78 7.98 11.23 -3.30
N ASP A 79 9.23 11.63 -3.50
CA ASP A 79 9.61 12.50 -4.62
C ASP A 79 9.34 11.80 -5.95
N THR A 80 9.84 10.57 -6.11
CA THR A 80 9.64 9.76 -7.33
C THR A 80 8.16 9.50 -7.60
N MET A 81 7.38 9.20 -6.55
CA MET A 81 5.96 8.88 -6.71
C MET A 81 5.12 10.12 -7.02
N ASN A 82 5.56 11.33 -6.67
CA ASN A 82 4.78 12.55 -6.82
C ASN A 82 5.20 13.41 -8.01
N GLU A 83 6.25 13.02 -8.72
CA GLU A 83 6.71 13.72 -9.92
C GLU A 83 5.65 13.63 -11.04
N GLY A 84 5.12 14.79 -11.46
CA GLY A 84 4.19 14.90 -12.60
C GLY A 84 2.75 14.42 -12.39
N VAL A 85 2.35 13.97 -11.19
CA VAL A 85 1.01 13.37 -10.92
C VAL A 85 0.47 13.73 -9.53
N PRO A 86 -0.86 13.66 -9.29
CA PRO A 86 -1.45 13.98 -7.99
C PRO A 86 -0.79 13.20 -6.85
N THR A 87 -0.51 13.89 -5.75
CA THR A 87 0.19 13.33 -4.58
C THR A 87 -0.60 12.18 -3.92
N PHE A 88 -1.93 12.19 -4.07
CA PHE A 88 -2.83 11.24 -3.42
C PHE A 88 -3.95 10.72 -4.32
N HIS A 89 -4.29 9.44 -4.15
CA HIS A 89 -5.58 8.94 -4.61
C HIS A 89 -6.69 9.54 -3.75
N ARG A 90 -7.78 9.93 -4.40
CA ARG A 90 -9.01 10.45 -3.80
C ARG A 90 -9.87 9.35 -3.22
N SER A 91 -9.87 8.16 -3.84
CA SER A 91 -10.60 7.01 -3.33
C SER A 91 -9.85 5.70 -3.57
N TYR A 92 -10.14 4.73 -2.70
CA TYR A 92 -9.57 3.39 -2.70
C TYR A 92 -10.72 2.39 -2.58
N SER A 93 -10.69 1.36 -3.41
CA SER A 93 -11.66 0.27 -3.40
C SER A 93 -10.89 -1.05 -3.35
N TYR A 94 -11.12 -1.83 -2.30
CA TYR A 94 -10.59 -3.16 -2.18
C TYR A 94 -11.68 -4.17 -2.53
N ILE A 95 -11.36 -5.10 -3.43
CA ILE A 95 -12.26 -6.14 -3.91
C ILE A 95 -11.64 -7.48 -3.57
N LEU A 96 -12.31 -8.24 -2.71
CA LEU A 96 -12.04 -9.66 -2.47
C LEU A 96 -13.05 -10.47 -3.27
N GLN A 97 -12.56 -11.19 -4.27
CA GLN A 97 -13.36 -12.10 -5.09
C GLN A 97 -13.03 -13.53 -4.68
N VAL A 98 -14.05 -14.33 -4.41
CA VAL A 98 -13.94 -15.76 -4.11
C VAL A 98 -14.74 -16.50 -5.16
N ASP A 99 -14.06 -17.27 -6.00
CA ASP A 99 -14.67 -18.15 -6.98
C ASP A 99 -14.70 -19.57 -6.40
N LEU A 100 -15.89 -20.03 -6.02
CA LEU A 100 -16.08 -21.34 -5.40
C LEU A 100 -16.02 -22.48 -6.41
N VAL A 101 -16.33 -22.21 -7.68
CA VAL A 101 -16.34 -23.22 -8.75
C VAL A 101 -14.90 -23.57 -9.10
N ASN A 102 -14.04 -22.56 -9.26
CA ASN A 102 -12.63 -22.73 -9.58
C ASN A 102 -11.73 -22.82 -8.33
N ASN A 103 -12.30 -22.66 -7.13
CA ASN A 103 -11.57 -22.59 -5.85
C ASN A 103 -10.46 -21.51 -5.84
N GLU A 104 -10.75 -20.36 -6.43
CA GLU A 104 -9.82 -19.24 -6.56
C GLU A 104 -10.19 -18.09 -5.64
N VAL A 105 -9.18 -17.39 -5.13
CA VAL A 105 -9.35 -16.17 -4.36
C VAL A 105 -8.51 -15.07 -4.98
N THR A 106 -9.14 -13.97 -5.34
CA THR A 106 -8.48 -12.80 -5.93
C THR A 106 -8.65 -11.57 -5.04
N ARG A 107 -7.58 -10.81 -4.87
CA ARG A 107 -7.58 -9.53 -4.14
C ARG A 107 -7.14 -8.43 -5.09
N LYS A 108 -8.01 -7.44 -5.31
CA LYS A 108 -7.73 -6.29 -6.18
C LYS A 108 -7.84 -4.99 -5.39
N LEU A 109 -6.93 -4.07 -5.66
CA LEU A 109 -6.99 -2.70 -5.16
C LEU A 109 -7.16 -1.77 -6.35
N HIS A 110 -8.25 -1.01 -6.32
CA HIS A 110 -8.55 0.01 -7.31
C HIS A 110 -8.39 1.37 -6.64
N CYS A 111 -7.71 2.28 -7.30
CA CYS A 111 -7.49 3.63 -6.81
C CYS A 111 -8.00 4.64 -7.84
N ARG A 112 -8.51 5.80 -7.39
CA ARG A 112 -8.87 6.91 -8.28
C ARG A 112 -8.15 8.20 -7.85
N PRO A 113 -7.47 8.94 -8.75
CA PRO A 113 -7.14 8.54 -10.12
C PRO A 113 -6.38 7.20 -10.12
N VAL A 114 -6.55 6.40 -11.18
CA VAL A 114 -5.78 5.16 -11.33
C VAL A 114 -4.33 5.57 -11.33
N SER A 115 -3.46 4.85 -10.62
CA SER A 115 -2.03 5.12 -10.49
C SER A 115 -1.32 4.96 -11.83
N HIS A 116 -1.68 5.78 -12.80
CA HIS A 116 -1.00 5.88 -14.07
C HIS A 116 -0.01 6.99 -13.80
N PHE A 117 1.26 6.61 -13.72
CA PHE A 117 2.39 7.50 -13.91
C PHE A 117 2.31 8.02 -15.35
N TYR A 118 1.32 8.85 -15.65
CA TYR A 118 1.37 9.67 -16.85
C TYR A 118 2.17 10.89 -16.42
N ALA A 119 3.49 10.82 -16.63
CA ALA A 119 4.20 12.03 -16.95
C ALA A 119 3.55 12.55 -18.24
N LEU A 120 2.67 13.56 -18.13
CA LEU A 120 2.42 14.41 -19.26
C LEU A 120 3.78 15.03 -19.60
N ASP A 121 4.36 14.64 -20.73
CA ASP A 121 5.49 15.36 -21.27
C ASP A 121 4.98 16.76 -21.57
N TYR A 122 5.65 17.80 -21.05
CA TYR A 122 5.25 19.19 -21.32
C TYR A 122 5.29 19.50 -22.83
N ARG A 123 5.98 18.67 -23.62
CA ARG A 123 5.99 18.70 -25.08
C ARG A 123 4.66 18.31 -25.73
N ASP A 124 3.77 17.61 -25.03
CA ASP A 124 2.42 17.31 -25.52
C ASP A 124 1.47 18.53 -25.42
N TRP A 125 1.88 19.59 -24.71
CA TRP A 125 1.05 20.81 -24.53
C TRP A 125 1.15 21.77 -25.73
N PHE A 126 2.23 21.69 -26.51
CA PHE A 126 2.46 22.59 -27.65
C PHE A 126 2.60 21.77 -28.94
N PRO A 127 1.65 21.85 -29.88
CA PRO A 127 1.83 21.22 -31.18
C PRO A 127 3.05 21.86 -31.89
N SER A 128 3.84 21.01 -32.55
CA SER A 128 4.89 21.44 -33.48
C SER A 128 4.31 22.15 -34.69
#